data_AF-A0A2T7X5G9-F1
#
_entry.id   AF-A0A2T7X5G9-F1
#
_cell.length_a   1.000
_cell.length_b   1.000
_cell.length_c   1.000
_cell.angle_alpha   90.00
_cell.angle_beta   90.00
_cell.angle_gamma   90.00
#
_symmetry.space_group_name_H-M   'P 1'
#
loop_
_entity.id
_entity.type
_entity.pdbx_description
1 polymer ?
#
loop_
_entity_poly.entity_id
_entity_poly.type
_entity_poly.pdbx_seq_one_letter_code
_entity_poly.pdbx_strand_id
1 'polypeptide(L)'
;MIFRKKQNPADAGLPDGTVVLHPFDDRLGRTAGVPQISAQDAEMRWATGEEIHLLPAHDAGDVVPWSLTARRGRDYVVNEYAADGRRVRSERWVQDGDRVRMAGGEARFEQDGDQGPTAYQVEWDAYPGGAMRIETIAPRSEDDQVTGFRSAPEARIERPAPTVDTVLDLRDSDDLDAAAFAGLGPREAAELYARSRARGAAPLTTEDVFGEASLRTGAVVLASARQIMDVVDGILHRGRATDGVMGSRVPVLQRGAATIIPLGAQGAALEYQADVRDELVELSNSVRWALEHRAGSRVSLDLADAPPSGERSYRSQLAVAGATRAGVWRPEPGLAVVLVVSGDPDAGTLTHALHIVPSGWVASPDALERPLDEPIDVAWSWADVVSLASSW
;
A
#
# COMPACT_ATOMS: atom_id res chain seq x y z
N MET A 1 9.87 41.05 -52.61
CA MET A 1 10.69 40.85 -51.39
C MET A 1 9.71 40.54 -50.26
N ILE A 2 9.45 39.26 -50.00
CA ILE A 2 8.45 38.83 -49.00
C ILE A 2 9.16 38.80 -47.65
N PHE A 3 8.76 39.67 -46.74
CA PHE A 3 9.28 39.69 -45.38
C PHE A 3 8.81 38.43 -44.64
N ARG A 4 9.74 37.50 -44.37
CA ARG A 4 9.54 36.45 -43.37
C ARG A 4 9.40 37.11 -42.01
N LYS A 5 8.21 37.03 -41.43
CA LYS A 5 7.92 37.38 -40.05
C LYS A 5 8.78 36.48 -39.15
N LYS A 6 9.64 37.07 -38.31
CA LYS A 6 10.38 36.37 -37.27
C LYS A 6 9.37 35.62 -36.38
N GLN A 7 9.45 34.29 -36.35
CA GLN A 7 8.84 33.50 -35.28
C GLN A 7 9.50 33.90 -33.96
N ASN A 8 8.68 34.10 -32.95
CA ASN A 8 9.09 34.42 -31.60
C ASN A 8 9.65 33.13 -30.97
N PRO A 9 10.78 33.13 -30.26
CA PRO A 9 11.35 31.92 -29.64
C PRO A 9 10.49 31.32 -28.51
N ALA A 10 9.33 31.91 -28.20
CA ALA A 10 8.32 31.35 -27.29
C ALA A 10 7.48 30.22 -27.92
N ASP A 11 7.62 29.94 -29.22
CA ASP A 11 6.81 28.96 -29.97
C ASP A 11 7.44 27.56 -30.09
N ALA A 12 8.52 27.25 -29.35
CA ALA A 12 8.93 25.86 -29.16
C ALA A 12 8.00 25.23 -28.12
N GLY A 13 6.75 24.97 -28.52
CA GLY A 13 5.77 24.30 -27.68
C GLY A 13 6.23 22.88 -27.35
N LEU A 14 5.85 22.39 -26.17
CA LEU A 14 5.87 20.96 -25.88
C LEU A 14 5.00 20.20 -26.90
N PRO A 15 5.21 18.88 -27.07
CA PRO A 15 4.39 18.07 -27.97
C PRO A 15 2.88 18.28 -27.75
N ASP A 16 2.12 18.25 -28.84
CA ASP A 16 0.66 18.14 -28.87
C ASP A 16 -0.16 19.23 -28.14
N GLY A 17 0.36 20.46 -28.06
CA GLY A 17 -0.39 21.57 -27.46
C GLY A 17 -0.48 21.47 -25.93
N THR A 18 0.46 20.75 -25.31
CA THR A 18 0.57 20.64 -23.85
C THR A 18 1.00 21.97 -23.22
N VAL A 19 0.42 22.29 -22.07
CA VAL A 19 0.71 23.48 -21.26
C VAL A 19 1.39 23.05 -19.95
N VAL A 20 2.39 23.83 -19.50
CA VAL A 20 3.01 23.64 -18.19
C VAL A 20 2.51 24.70 -17.21
N LEU A 21 2.05 24.25 -16.04
CA LEU A 21 1.60 25.12 -14.95
C LEU A 21 2.51 25.03 -13.73
N HIS A 22 2.57 26.11 -12.96
CA HIS A 22 3.16 26.09 -11.63
C HIS A 22 2.63 27.22 -10.72
N PRO A 23 2.06 26.95 -9.52
CA PRO A 23 1.64 25.66 -8.93
C PRO A 23 0.20 25.28 -9.31
N PHE A 24 -0.14 23.99 -9.33
CA PHE A 24 -1.49 23.49 -9.66
C PHE A 24 -2.10 22.71 -8.47
N ASP A 25 -3.36 23.01 -8.12
CA ASP A 25 -4.14 22.19 -7.17
C ASP A 25 -4.92 21.13 -7.96
N ASP A 26 -4.49 19.87 -7.83
CA ASP A 26 -4.96 18.72 -8.61
C ASP A 26 -6.35 18.20 -8.18
N ARG A 27 -6.90 18.72 -7.08
CA ARG A 27 -8.15 18.22 -6.47
C ARG A 27 -9.41 18.48 -7.28
N LEU A 28 -9.39 19.43 -8.21
CA LEU A 28 -10.58 19.89 -8.93
C LEU A 28 -10.47 19.79 -10.46
N GLY A 29 -9.32 19.39 -11.01
CA GLY A 29 -9.11 19.34 -12.46
C GLY A 29 -9.33 20.69 -13.16
N ARG A 30 -9.21 21.81 -12.45
CA ARG A 30 -9.47 23.17 -12.94
C ARG A 30 -8.28 24.07 -12.72
N THR A 31 -7.99 24.92 -13.71
CA THR A 31 -6.75 25.70 -13.79
C THR A 31 -6.96 27.21 -13.60
N ALA A 32 -8.17 27.63 -13.19
CA ALA A 32 -8.53 29.04 -13.11
C ALA A 32 -7.55 29.82 -12.21
N GLY A 33 -6.80 30.75 -12.80
CA GLY A 33 -5.86 31.62 -12.09
C GLY A 33 -4.44 31.09 -11.93
N VAL A 34 -4.11 29.93 -12.52
CA VAL A 34 -2.75 29.36 -12.47
C VAL A 34 -1.92 29.84 -13.66
N PRO A 35 -0.72 30.44 -13.45
CA PRO A 35 0.10 30.94 -14.53
C PRO A 35 0.74 29.80 -15.33
N GLN A 36 0.68 29.93 -16.65
CA GLN A 36 1.42 29.07 -17.59
C GLN A 36 2.89 29.48 -17.63
N ILE A 37 3.79 28.51 -17.72
CA ILE A 37 5.23 28.75 -17.90
C ILE A 37 5.68 28.26 -19.28
N SER A 38 6.79 28.82 -19.78
CA SER A 38 7.33 28.41 -21.08
C SER A 38 7.96 27.02 -21.02
N ALA A 39 8.10 26.35 -22.17
CA ALA A 39 8.79 25.05 -22.26
C ALA A 39 10.24 25.15 -21.73
N GLN A 40 10.94 26.24 -22.03
CA GLN A 40 12.29 26.50 -21.52
C GLN A 40 12.33 26.63 -19.99
N ASP A 41 11.33 27.29 -19.38
CA ASP A 41 11.24 27.38 -17.92
C ASP A 41 10.92 26.01 -17.30
N ALA A 42 10.09 25.21 -17.96
CA ALA A 42 9.77 23.84 -17.54
C ALA A 42 11.02 22.94 -17.58
N GLU A 43 11.81 23.00 -18.67
CA GLU A 43 13.09 22.29 -18.78
C GLU A 43 14.07 22.68 -17.69
N MET A 44 14.20 23.97 -17.41
CA MET A 44 15.09 24.48 -16.37
C MET A 44 14.68 23.96 -14.99
N ARG A 45 13.38 24.01 -14.66
CA ARG A 45 12.82 23.50 -13.40
C ARG A 45 12.97 22.00 -13.26
N TRP A 46 12.72 21.26 -14.33
CA TRP A 46 12.97 19.83 -14.38
C TRP A 46 14.43 19.50 -14.11
N ALA A 47 15.35 20.25 -14.72
CA ALA A 47 16.79 20.07 -14.52
C ALA A 47 17.23 20.35 -13.08
N THR A 48 16.56 21.26 -12.37
CA THR A 48 16.80 21.55 -10.94
C THR A 48 16.07 20.61 -9.98
N GLY A 49 15.26 19.66 -10.49
CA GLY A 49 14.49 18.73 -9.67
C GLY A 49 13.26 19.35 -9.01
N GLU A 50 12.80 20.48 -9.52
CA GLU A 50 11.52 21.08 -9.17
C GLU A 50 10.36 20.28 -9.79
N GLU A 51 9.20 20.42 -9.17
CA GLU A 51 7.96 19.82 -9.66
C GLU A 51 7.40 20.61 -10.85
N ILE A 52 6.90 19.89 -11.84
CA ILE A 52 6.18 20.46 -12.98
C ILE A 52 4.80 19.80 -13.10
N HIS A 53 3.81 20.57 -13.54
CA HIS A 53 2.48 20.04 -13.86
C HIS A 53 2.21 20.22 -15.35
N LEU A 54 1.95 19.11 -16.04
CA LEU A 54 1.61 19.07 -17.45
C LEU A 54 0.11 18.82 -17.62
N LEU A 55 -0.51 19.58 -18.51
CA LEU A 55 -1.93 19.54 -18.81
C LEU A 55 -2.14 19.70 -20.33
N PRO A 56 -3.25 19.21 -20.90
CA PRO A 56 -3.60 19.53 -22.28
C PRO A 56 -3.94 21.02 -22.42
N ALA A 57 -3.80 21.59 -23.62
CA ALA A 57 -4.37 22.91 -23.91
C ALA A 57 -5.88 22.91 -23.62
N HIS A 58 -6.33 23.93 -22.90
CA HIS A 58 -7.70 24.11 -22.46
C HIS A 58 -7.98 25.60 -22.29
N ASP A 59 -9.26 25.99 -22.35
CA ASP A 59 -9.67 27.34 -22.02
C ASP A 59 -9.73 27.53 -20.50
N ALA A 60 -9.43 28.75 -20.04
CA ALA A 60 -9.37 29.04 -18.61
C ALA A 60 -10.73 28.76 -17.93
N GLY A 61 -10.72 27.86 -16.94
CA GLY A 61 -11.92 27.48 -16.18
C GLY A 61 -12.56 26.16 -16.62
N ASP A 62 -12.12 25.59 -17.75
CA ASP A 62 -12.54 24.26 -18.19
C ASP A 62 -11.95 23.15 -17.32
N VAL A 63 -12.63 22.02 -17.32
CA VAL A 63 -12.11 20.77 -16.76
C VAL A 63 -11.13 20.18 -17.75
N VAL A 64 -9.90 19.92 -17.28
CA VAL A 64 -8.91 19.21 -18.08
C VAL A 64 -9.17 17.70 -18.01
N PRO A 65 -9.08 16.97 -19.13
CA PRO A 65 -9.31 15.52 -19.13
C PRO A 65 -8.24 14.74 -18.37
N TRP A 66 -7.03 15.30 -18.22
CA TRP A 66 -5.93 14.68 -17.49
C TRP A 66 -4.95 15.71 -16.93
N SER A 67 -4.18 15.29 -15.94
CA SER A 67 -3.00 16.00 -15.44
C SER A 67 -1.83 15.06 -15.18
N LEU A 68 -0.61 15.56 -15.33
CA LEU A 68 0.61 14.85 -14.94
C LEU A 68 1.44 15.76 -14.04
N THR A 69 1.60 15.37 -12.78
CA THR A 69 2.53 15.99 -11.84
C THR A 69 3.82 15.19 -11.87
N ALA A 70 4.94 15.85 -12.09
CA ALA A 70 6.20 15.17 -12.34
C ALA A 70 7.35 15.86 -11.62
N ARG A 71 8.16 15.05 -10.94
CA ARG A 71 9.38 15.52 -10.28
C ARG A 71 10.53 14.57 -10.55
N ARG A 72 11.56 15.07 -11.22
CA ARG A 72 12.75 14.29 -11.57
C ARG A 72 13.37 13.64 -10.33
N GLY A 73 13.63 12.34 -10.42
CA GLY A 73 14.22 11.55 -9.33
C GLY A 73 13.26 11.23 -8.18
N ARG A 74 11.95 11.47 -8.35
CA ARG A 74 10.90 11.16 -7.37
C ARG A 74 9.66 10.56 -8.08
N ASP A 75 8.49 10.89 -7.57
CA ASP A 75 7.20 10.41 -8.03
C ASP A 75 6.70 11.17 -9.26
N TYR A 76 5.96 10.44 -10.09
CA TYR A 76 5.13 10.97 -11.16
C TYR A 76 3.69 10.52 -10.88
N VAL A 77 2.74 11.43 -11.04
CA VAL A 77 1.33 11.14 -10.82
C VAL A 77 0.54 11.56 -12.05
N VAL A 78 -0.11 10.60 -12.69
CA VAL A 78 -1.07 10.83 -13.78
C VAL A 78 -2.47 10.78 -13.20
N ASN A 79 -3.23 11.86 -13.33
CA ASN A 79 -4.66 11.87 -12.99
C ASN A 79 -5.50 11.96 -14.25
N GLU A 80 -6.66 11.31 -14.25
CA GLU A 80 -7.71 11.51 -15.25
C GLU A 80 -9.00 11.98 -14.59
N TYR A 81 -9.73 12.83 -15.29
CA TYR A 81 -10.93 13.48 -14.80
C TYR A 81 -12.12 13.21 -15.71
N ALA A 82 -13.28 13.00 -15.11
CA ALA A 82 -14.56 13.05 -15.81
C ALA A 82 -14.89 14.48 -16.23
N ALA A 83 -15.88 14.64 -17.12
CA ALA A 83 -16.31 15.95 -17.62
C ALA A 83 -16.79 16.92 -16.52
N ASP A 84 -17.19 16.42 -15.36
CA ASP A 84 -17.59 17.22 -14.19
C ASP A 84 -16.40 17.71 -13.33
N GLY A 85 -15.18 17.27 -13.63
CA GLY A 85 -13.95 17.59 -12.90
C GLY A 85 -13.59 16.60 -11.80
N ARG A 86 -14.41 15.56 -11.58
CA ARG A 86 -14.11 14.52 -10.61
C ARG A 86 -12.99 13.63 -11.11
N ARG A 87 -12.02 13.33 -10.24
CA ARG A 87 -10.96 12.36 -10.54
C ARG A 87 -11.55 10.96 -10.66
N VAL A 88 -11.39 10.36 -11.83
CA VAL A 88 -11.80 8.98 -12.11
C VAL A 88 -10.62 8.01 -12.09
N ARG A 89 -9.39 8.52 -12.24
CA ARG A 89 -8.18 7.70 -12.17
C ARG A 89 -7.02 8.48 -11.59
N SER A 90 -6.16 7.80 -10.84
CA SER A 90 -4.88 8.30 -10.35
C SER A 90 -3.87 7.17 -10.48
N GLU A 91 -2.72 7.43 -11.08
CA GLU A 91 -1.64 6.45 -11.22
C GLU A 91 -0.31 7.06 -10.81
N ARG A 92 0.41 6.36 -9.94
CA ARG A 92 1.70 6.76 -9.40
C ARG A 92 2.81 5.92 -10.01
N TRP A 93 3.87 6.61 -10.43
CA TRP A 93 5.13 6.04 -10.87
C TRP A 93 6.26 6.54 -9.98
N VAL A 94 7.25 5.70 -9.71
CA VAL A 94 8.43 6.03 -8.90
C VAL A 94 9.67 5.88 -9.76
N GLN A 95 10.55 6.88 -9.74
CA GLN A 95 11.87 6.75 -10.37
C GLN A 95 12.82 5.91 -9.51
N ASP A 96 13.44 4.92 -10.13
CA ASP A 96 14.58 4.18 -9.59
C ASP A 96 15.74 4.22 -10.60
N GLY A 97 16.78 4.98 -10.29
CA GLY A 97 17.91 5.19 -11.17
C GLY A 97 17.52 5.79 -12.54
N ASP A 98 17.83 5.06 -13.61
CA ASP A 98 17.51 5.41 -15.00
C ASP A 98 16.17 4.81 -15.46
N ARG A 99 15.36 4.28 -14.53
CA ARG A 99 14.05 3.69 -14.79
C ARG A 99 12.96 4.37 -13.97
N VAL A 100 11.73 4.26 -14.44
CA VAL A 100 10.51 4.55 -13.69
C VAL A 100 9.66 3.31 -13.66
N ARG A 101 9.13 2.99 -12.49
CA ARG A 101 8.24 1.85 -12.27
C ARG A 101 6.87 2.35 -11.86
N MET A 102 5.81 1.69 -12.31
CA MET A 102 4.49 1.88 -11.72
C MET A 102 4.57 1.44 -10.25
N ALA A 103 4.05 2.26 -9.34
CA ALA A 103 4.02 1.97 -7.91
C ALA A 103 2.60 1.63 -7.44
N GLY A 104 1.58 2.24 -8.03
CA GLY A 104 0.20 1.94 -7.71
C GLY A 104 -0.78 2.91 -8.36
N GLY A 105 -2.05 2.77 -8.03
CA GLY A 105 -3.08 3.68 -8.50
C GLY A 105 -4.50 3.27 -8.09
N GLU A 106 -5.43 4.13 -8.44
CA GLU A 106 -6.87 3.93 -8.24
C GLU A 106 -7.64 4.27 -9.51
N ALA A 107 -8.74 3.55 -9.76
CA ALA A 107 -9.71 3.83 -10.79
C ALA A 107 -11.13 3.70 -10.24
N ARG A 108 -12.01 4.64 -10.58
CA ARG A 108 -13.40 4.68 -10.12
C ARG A 108 -14.37 4.46 -11.27
N PHE A 109 -15.30 3.55 -11.04
CA PHE A 109 -16.37 3.19 -11.98
C PHE A 109 -17.70 3.53 -11.32
N GLU A 110 -18.44 4.45 -11.95
CA GLU A 110 -19.72 4.94 -11.43
C GLU A 110 -20.76 4.96 -12.53
N GLN A 111 -22.02 4.80 -12.13
CA GLN A 111 -23.18 5.03 -12.95
C GLN A 111 -24.19 5.84 -12.14
N ASP A 112 -24.74 6.88 -12.75
CA ASP A 112 -25.81 7.65 -12.15
C ASP A 112 -27.06 6.78 -11.99
N GLY A 113 -27.57 6.69 -10.77
CA GLY A 113 -28.80 5.99 -10.43
C GLY A 113 -29.63 6.77 -9.42
N ASP A 114 -30.93 6.49 -9.36
CA ASP A 114 -31.92 7.19 -8.53
C ASP A 114 -31.64 7.13 -7.00
N GLN A 115 -30.68 6.30 -6.56
CA GLN A 115 -30.31 6.12 -5.14
C GLN A 115 -28.92 6.67 -4.78
N GLY A 116 -28.27 7.42 -5.67
CA GLY A 116 -26.89 7.91 -5.51
C GLY A 116 -25.86 7.01 -6.18
N PRO A 117 -24.59 7.46 -6.31
CA PRO A 117 -23.60 6.78 -7.12
C PRO A 117 -23.24 5.42 -6.51
N THR A 118 -23.56 4.35 -7.24
CA THR A 118 -22.95 3.04 -6.99
C THR A 118 -21.54 3.11 -7.57
N ALA A 119 -20.56 3.33 -6.68
CA ALA A 119 -19.15 3.44 -7.05
C ALA A 119 -18.43 2.13 -6.73
N TYR A 120 -17.82 1.53 -7.75
CA TYR A 120 -16.79 0.51 -7.57
C TYR A 120 -15.44 1.18 -7.74
N GLN A 121 -14.51 0.86 -6.86
CA GLN A 121 -13.15 1.38 -6.92
C GLN A 121 -12.19 0.20 -7.14
N VAL A 122 -11.28 0.34 -8.10
CA VAL A 122 -10.18 -0.60 -8.28
C VAL A 122 -8.92 0.08 -7.80
N GLU A 123 -8.26 -0.51 -6.81
CA GLU A 123 -6.96 -0.07 -6.30
C GLU A 123 -5.91 -1.09 -6.72
N TRP A 124 -4.70 -0.62 -6.98
CA TRP A 124 -3.58 -1.51 -7.24
C TRP A 124 -2.27 -0.97 -6.69
N ASP A 125 -1.43 -1.89 -6.24
CA ASP A 125 -0.07 -1.63 -5.78
C ASP A 125 0.89 -2.55 -6.53
N ALA A 126 1.99 -1.98 -7.00
CA ALA A 126 3.01 -2.69 -7.77
C ALA A 126 4.31 -2.81 -6.96
N TYR A 127 4.75 -4.05 -6.79
CA TYR A 127 5.92 -4.46 -6.04
C TYR A 127 7.13 -4.69 -6.96
N PRO A 128 8.36 -4.65 -6.41
CA PRO A 128 9.57 -5.02 -7.11
C PRO A 128 9.46 -6.40 -7.77
N GLY A 129 10.01 -6.55 -8.99
CA GLY A 129 9.86 -7.79 -9.77
C GLY A 129 8.59 -7.84 -10.62
N GLY A 130 7.80 -6.76 -10.62
CA GLY A 130 6.62 -6.61 -11.45
C GLY A 130 5.37 -7.27 -10.86
N ALA A 131 5.41 -7.61 -9.57
CA ALA A 131 4.26 -8.21 -8.90
C ALA A 131 3.20 -7.15 -8.56
N MET A 132 1.91 -7.47 -8.63
CA MET A 132 0.85 -6.48 -8.33
C MET A 132 -0.24 -7.04 -7.41
N ARG A 133 -0.65 -6.24 -6.43
CA ARG A 133 -1.89 -6.40 -5.66
C ARG A 133 -2.96 -5.57 -6.37
N ILE A 134 -4.13 -6.14 -6.60
CA ILE A 134 -5.26 -5.44 -7.22
C ILE A 134 -6.50 -5.76 -6.40
N GLU A 135 -7.19 -4.74 -5.93
CA GLU A 135 -8.40 -4.86 -5.11
C GLU A 135 -9.57 -4.21 -5.82
N THR A 136 -10.74 -4.84 -5.76
CA THR A 136 -11.99 -4.26 -6.23
C THR A 136 -12.87 -4.02 -5.01
N ILE A 137 -13.03 -2.74 -4.67
CA ILE A 137 -13.79 -2.27 -3.51
C ILE A 137 -15.22 -2.01 -3.98
N ALA A 138 -16.16 -2.77 -3.42
CA ALA A 138 -17.58 -2.60 -3.66
C ALA A 138 -18.16 -1.47 -2.78
N PRO A 139 -19.34 -0.93 -3.13
CA PRO A 139 -20.09 -0.08 -2.21
C PRO A 139 -20.37 -0.83 -0.91
N ARG A 140 -20.37 -0.12 0.24
CA ARG A 140 -20.49 -0.65 1.62
C ARG A 140 -21.65 -1.62 1.92
N SER A 141 -22.50 -1.99 0.97
CA SER A 141 -23.62 -2.92 1.10
C SER A 141 -23.35 -4.34 0.62
N GLU A 142 -22.29 -4.60 -0.16
CA GLU A 142 -21.98 -5.94 -0.69
C GLU A 142 -20.55 -6.37 -0.33
N ASP A 143 -20.38 -7.67 -0.05
CA ASP A 143 -19.16 -8.30 0.44
C ASP A 143 -17.86 -7.80 -0.22
N ASP A 144 -16.87 -7.43 0.63
CA ASP A 144 -15.47 -7.15 0.25
C ASP A 144 -14.81 -8.42 -0.32
N GLN A 145 -15.10 -8.75 -1.57
CA GLN A 145 -14.43 -9.83 -2.30
C GLN A 145 -13.10 -9.32 -2.84
N VAL A 146 -12.01 -9.66 -2.14
CA VAL A 146 -10.66 -9.56 -2.66
C VAL A 146 -10.46 -10.67 -3.71
N THR A 147 -10.60 -10.34 -4.99
CA THR A 147 -10.18 -11.21 -6.10
C THR A 147 -8.73 -10.90 -6.47
N GLY A 148 -7.78 -11.63 -5.88
CA GLY A 148 -6.40 -11.68 -6.38
C GLY A 148 -6.37 -12.39 -7.73
N PHE A 149 -6.05 -11.65 -8.80
CA PHE A 149 -5.94 -12.21 -10.15
C PHE A 149 -4.55 -12.86 -10.40
N ARG A 150 -4.50 -13.89 -11.26
CA ARG A 150 -3.29 -14.68 -11.59
C ARG A 150 -2.76 -14.28 -12.98
N SER A 151 -1.44 -14.20 -13.14
CA SER A 151 -0.77 -13.76 -14.38
C SER A 151 0.62 -14.41 -14.60
N ALA A 152 1.19 -14.24 -15.79
CA ALA A 152 2.37 -14.91 -16.40
C ALA A 152 3.46 -13.88 -16.85
N PRO A 153 4.68 -14.28 -17.25
CA PRO A 153 5.86 -13.42 -17.25
C PRO A 153 5.99 -12.58 -18.53
N GLU A 154 5.70 -11.28 -18.43
CA GLU A 154 6.32 -10.17 -19.19
C GLU A 154 5.54 -8.87 -18.89
N ALA A 155 5.87 -8.19 -17.79
CA ALA A 155 5.20 -6.96 -17.38
C ALA A 155 5.94 -5.70 -17.84
N ARG A 156 5.26 -4.85 -18.61
CA ARG A 156 5.69 -3.50 -19.01
C ARG A 156 5.64 -2.47 -17.85
N ILE A 157 5.98 -2.88 -16.62
CA ILE A 157 5.87 -2.08 -15.39
C ILE A 157 7.01 -1.08 -15.25
N GLU A 158 8.16 -1.36 -15.89
CA GLU A 158 9.34 -0.50 -15.87
C GLU A 158 9.58 0.15 -17.24
N ARG A 159 9.95 1.42 -17.21
CA ARG A 159 10.29 2.23 -18.39
C ARG A 159 11.58 3.00 -18.14
N PRO A 160 12.31 3.44 -19.18
CA PRO A 160 13.36 4.43 -19.00
C PRO A 160 12.82 5.68 -18.30
N ALA A 161 13.61 6.26 -17.40
CA ALA A 161 13.26 7.52 -16.77
C ALA A 161 13.06 8.59 -17.85
N PRO A 162 11.90 9.25 -17.89
CA PRO A 162 11.57 10.14 -18.97
C PRO A 162 12.42 11.42 -18.92
N THR A 163 12.71 12.01 -20.07
CA THR A 163 13.01 13.43 -20.20
C THR A 163 11.70 14.25 -20.16
N VAL A 164 11.78 15.58 -20.05
CA VAL A 164 10.61 16.47 -20.14
C VAL A 164 9.77 16.19 -21.39
N ASP A 165 10.42 15.89 -22.52
CA ASP A 165 9.72 15.63 -23.78
C ASP A 165 9.00 14.27 -23.81
N THR A 166 9.52 13.28 -23.07
CA THR A 166 8.98 11.90 -23.04
C THR A 166 8.13 11.62 -21.81
N VAL A 167 8.00 12.57 -20.88
CA VAL A 167 7.23 12.34 -19.63
C VAL A 167 5.74 12.11 -19.92
N LEU A 168 5.25 12.59 -21.06
CA LEU A 168 3.91 12.30 -21.56
C LEU A 168 3.72 10.83 -21.96
N ASP A 169 4.79 10.09 -22.28
CA ASP A 169 4.73 8.66 -22.58
C ASP A 169 4.28 7.83 -21.37
N LEU A 170 4.33 8.41 -20.15
CA LEU A 170 3.75 7.80 -18.94
C LEU A 170 2.22 7.82 -18.97
N ARG A 171 1.59 8.82 -19.62
CA ARG A 171 0.14 8.87 -19.79
C ARG A 171 -0.32 7.82 -20.80
N ASP A 172 0.33 7.79 -21.95
CA ASP A 172 -0.01 6.88 -23.06
C ASP A 172 0.44 5.43 -22.80
N SER A 173 0.88 5.15 -21.57
CA SER A 173 1.31 3.84 -21.11
C SER A 173 0.16 2.86 -20.90
N ASP A 174 -1.07 3.37 -20.84
CA ASP A 174 -2.23 2.56 -20.53
C ASP A 174 -2.81 1.91 -21.79
N ASP A 175 -2.57 0.61 -21.94
CA ASP A 175 -3.12 -0.23 -23.04
C ASP A 175 -4.66 -0.43 -22.91
N LEU A 176 -5.32 0.30 -22.00
CA LEU A 176 -6.74 0.18 -21.71
C LEU A 176 -7.55 1.20 -22.52
N ASP A 177 -8.13 0.72 -23.62
CA ASP A 177 -9.07 1.50 -24.42
C ASP A 177 -10.34 1.80 -23.62
N ALA A 178 -10.64 3.08 -23.39
CA ALA A 178 -11.86 3.52 -22.72
C ALA A 178 -13.13 2.96 -23.39
N ALA A 179 -13.11 2.69 -24.70
CA ALA A 179 -14.20 2.06 -25.42
C ALA A 179 -14.50 0.62 -24.96
N ALA A 180 -13.51 -0.08 -24.37
CA ALA A 180 -13.69 -1.43 -23.84
C ALA A 180 -14.64 -1.48 -22.62
N PHE A 181 -14.86 -0.33 -21.97
CA PHE A 181 -15.76 -0.20 -20.81
C PHE A 181 -17.13 0.37 -21.19
N ALA A 182 -17.32 0.78 -22.45
CA ALA A 182 -18.56 1.39 -22.91
C ALA A 182 -19.73 0.39 -22.82
N GLY A 183 -20.78 0.79 -22.10
CA GLY A 183 -22.01 -0.02 -21.93
C GLY A 183 -21.96 -1.08 -20.84
N LEU A 184 -20.85 -1.19 -20.09
CA LEU A 184 -20.76 -2.05 -18.91
C LEU A 184 -21.33 -1.35 -17.68
N GLY A 185 -21.91 -2.13 -16.76
CA GLY A 185 -22.25 -1.63 -15.42
C GLY A 185 -20.98 -1.38 -14.57
N PRO A 186 -21.03 -0.54 -13.52
CA PRO A 186 -19.86 -0.19 -12.70
C PRO A 186 -19.05 -1.37 -12.19
N ARG A 187 -19.73 -2.42 -11.72
CA ARG A 187 -19.10 -3.66 -11.25
C ARG A 187 -18.35 -4.38 -12.37
N GLU A 188 -19.00 -4.57 -13.52
CA GLU A 188 -18.43 -5.28 -14.66
C GLU A 188 -17.23 -4.53 -15.24
N ALA A 189 -17.31 -3.20 -15.27
CA ALA A 189 -16.23 -2.33 -15.69
C ALA A 189 -15.04 -2.43 -14.72
N ALA A 190 -15.27 -2.38 -13.40
CA ALA A 190 -14.25 -2.54 -12.38
C ALA A 190 -13.57 -3.93 -12.46
N GLU A 191 -14.34 -5.00 -12.58
CA GLU A 191 -13.79 -6.35 -12.74
C GLU A 191 -13.00 -6.50 -14.05
N LEU A 192 -13.47 -5.94 -15.16
CA LEU A 192 -12.74 -5.95 -16.43
C LEU A 192 -11.45 -5.13 -16.34
N TYR A 193 -11.49 -3.99 -15.67
CA TYR A 193 -10.32 -3.13 -15.46
C TYR A 193 -9.28 -3.86 -14.61
N ALA A 194 -9.68 -4.41 -13.45
CA ALA A 194 -8.81 -5.20 -12.59
C ALA A 194 -8.17 -6.38 -13.35
N ARG A 195 -8.97 -7.13 -14.11
CA ARG A 195 -8.47 -8.22 -14.96
C ARG A 195 -7.49 -7.74 -16.03
N SER A 196 -7.74 -6.58 -16.62
CA SER A 196 -6.91 -6.05 -17.71
C SER A 196 -5.63 -5.44 -17.18
N ARG A 197 -5.66 -4.85 -15.98
CA ARG A 197 -4.46 -4.36 -15.28
C ARG A 197 -3.59 -5.50 -14.75
N ALA A 198 -4.21 -6.62 -14.41
CA ALA A 198 -3.50 -7.86 -14.10
C ALA A 198 -2.81 -8.49 -15.33
N ARG A 199 -3.13 -8.09 -16.58
CA ARG A 199 -2.48 -8.67 -17.77
C ARG A 199 -1.04 -8.16 -17.88
N GLY A 200 -0.09 -9.00 -17.51
CA GLY A 200 1.35 -8.76 -17.69
C GLY A 200 2.14 -8.72 -16.39
N ALA A 201 1.53 -8.29 -15.27
CA ALA A 201 2.17 -8.32 -13.95
C ALA A 201 2.62 -9.73 -13.56
N ALA A 202 3.80 -9.88 -12.96
CA ALA A 202 4.13 -11.12 -12.26
C ALA A 202 3.07 -11.33 -11.15
N PRO A 203 2.66 -12.57 -10.84
CA PRO A 203 1.84 -12.77 -9.66
C PRO A 203 2.67 -12.36 -8.44
N LEU A 204 2.07 -11.74 -7.42
CA LEU A 204 2.65 -11.77 -6.07
C LEU A 204 2.70 -13.24 -5.67
N THR A 205 3.87 -13.83 -5.86
CA THR A 205 4.14 -15.16 -5.37
C THR A 205 4.31 -15.09 -3.87
N THR A 206 4.08 -16.23 -3.23
CA THR A 206 4.54 -16.44 -1.86
C THR A 206 6.03 -16.07 -1.71
N GLU A 207 6.84 -16.28 -2.74
CA GLU A 207 8.27 -15.97 -2.74
C GLU A 207 8.56 -14.46 -2.84
N ASP A 208 7.68 -13.65 -3.46
CA ASP A 208 7.89 -12.20 -3.51
C ASP A 208 7.64 -11.54 -2.13
N VAL A 209 6.69 -12.08 -1.37
CA VAL A 209 6.31 -11.54 -0.04
C VAL A 209 7.06 -12.21 1.09
N PHE A 210 7.35 -13.51 0.95
CA PHE A 210 7.97 -14.34 1.96
C PHE A 210 9.29 -14.96 1.48
N GLY A 211 9.90 -14.46 0.42
CA GLY A 211 11.26 -14.83 0.00
C GLY A 211 12.30 -13.82 0.48
N GLU A 212 13.58 -14.09 0.24
CA GLU A 212 14.69 -13.26 0.74
C GLU A 212 14.62 -11.79 0.30
N ALA A 213 14.05 -11.50 -0.88
CA ALA A 213 13.89 -10.13 -1.38
C ALA A 213 13.08 -9.25 -0.42
N SER A 214 12.09 -9.83 0.26
CA SER A 214 11.24 -9.13 1.24
C SER A 214 12.00 -8.61 2.45
N LEU A 215 13.15 -9.18 2.80
CA LEU A 215 14.01 -8.67 3.88
C LEU A 215 14.58 -7.29 3.53
N ARG A 216 14.84 -7.06 2.25
CA ARG A 216 15.33 -5.79 1.73
C ARG A 216 14.18 -4.83 1.46
N THR A 217 13.18 -5.26 0.71
CA THR A 217 12.10 -4.38 0.21
C THR A 217 11.00 -4.14 1.24
N GLY A 218 10.93 -4.95 2.29
CA GLY A 218 9.77 -5.03 3.15
C GLY A 218 8.68 -5.91 2.56
N ALA A 219 7.69 -6.23 3.39
CA ALA A 219 6.52 -7.01 3.02
C ALA A 219 5.38 -6.81 4.00
N VAL A 220 4.16 -6.89 3.48
CA VAL A 220 2.91 -6.97 4.23
C VAL A 220 2.24 -8.29 3.87
N VAL A 221 1.63 -8.97 4.84
CA VAL A 221 0.95 -10.25 4.60
C VAL A 221 -0.15 -10.09 3.55
N LEU A 222 -0.24 -11.05 2.62
CA LEU A 222 -1.27 -11.10 1.57
C LEU A 222 -2.63 -11.57 2.10
N ALA A 223 -3.12 -10.94 3.16
CA ALA A 223 -4.39 -11.29 3.78
C ALA A 223 -5.13 -10.04 4.24
N SER A 224 -6.44 -10.00 3.99
CA SER A 224 -7.29 -8.94 4.51
C SER A 224 -7.44 -9.04 6.03
N ALA A 225 -7.82 -7.94 6.69
CA ALA A 225 -8.10 -7.96 8.12
C ALA A 225 -9.13 -9.04 8.49
N ARG A 226 -10.14 -9.28 7.65
CA ARG A 226 -11.12 -10.36 7.84
C ARG A 226 -10.45 -11.73 7.83
N GLN A 227 -9.60 -12.02 6.85
CA GLN A 227 -8.89 -13.30 6.77
C GLN A 227 -7.94 -13.52 7.95
N ILE A 228 -7.28 -12.47 8.41
CA ILE A 228 -6.47 -12.50 9.64
C ILE A 228 -7.34 -12.81 10.85
N MET A 229 -8.50 -12.16 10.97
CA MET A 229 -9.44 -12.41 12.06
C MET A 229 -10.04 -13.83 12.01
N ASP A 230 -10.26 -14.39 10.83
CA ASP A 230 -10.68 -15.80 10.68
C ASP A 230 -9.60 -16.76 11.22
N VAL A 231 -8.31 -16.45 11.00
CA VAL A 231 -7.19 -17.21 11.58
C VAL A 231 -7.12 -17.03 13.10
N VAL A 232 -7.23 -15.80 13.59
CA VAL A 232 -7.30 -15.51 15.04
C VAL A 232 -8.43 -16.31 15.68
N ASP A 233 -9.62 -16.28 15.11
CA ASP A 233 -10.78 -17.03 15.60
C ASP A 233 -10.52 -18.53 15.56
N GLY A 234 -9.96 -19.05 14.46
CA GLY A 234 -9.57 -20.45 14.36
C GLY A 234 -8.63 -20.89 15.49
N ILE A 235 -7.67 -20.04 15.88
CA ILE A 235 -6.71 -20.30 16.95
C ILE A 235 -7.39 -20.20 18.32
N LEU A 236 -8.18 -19.16 18.57
CA LEU A 236 -8.90 -18.97 19.83
C LEU A 236 -9.82 -20.16 20.14
N HIS A 237 -10.52 -20.71 19.13
CA HIS A 237 -11.41 -21.85 19.31
C HIS A 237 -10.68 -23.20 19.48
N ARG A 238 -9.52 -23.39 18.84
CA ARG A 238 -8.76 -24.66 18.88
C ARG A 238 -7.71 -24.69 19.99
N GLY A 239 -7.38 -23.54 20.57
CA GLY A 239 -6.45 -23.37 21.70
C GLY A 239 -4.97 -23.48 21.36
N ARG A 240 -4.59 -23.93 20.15
CA ARG A 240 -3.20 -23.97 19.64
C ARG A 240 -3.16 -23.89 18.12
N ALA A 241 -2.10 -23.26 17.61
CA ALA A 241 -1.66 -23.37 16.23
C ALA A 241 -0.35 -24.19 16.16
N THR A 242 -0.05 -24.74 15.00
CA THR A 242 1.31 -25.21 14.66
C THR A 242 1.95 -24.19 13.74
N ASP A 243 3.29 -24.13 13.73
CA ASP A 243 4.03 -23.39 12.70
C ASP A 243 3.51 -23.74 11.29
N GLY A 244 3.36 -22.73 10.45
CA GLY A 244 2.94 -22.91 9.06
C GLY A 244 2.02 -21.81 8.55
N VAL A 245 1.36 -22.11 7.43
CA VAL A 245 0.32 -21.25 6.87
C VAL A 245 -1.04 -21.74 7.35
N MET A 246 -1.81 -20.84 7.95
CA MET A 246 -3.23 -21.08 8.17
C MET A 246 -4.07 -20.31 7.15
N GLY A 247 -5.02 -20.99 6.51
CA GLY A 247 -5.98 -20.35 5.59
C GLY A 247 -5.32 -19.59 4.42
N SER A 248 -5.82 -18.38 4.14
CA SER A 248 -5.42 -17.48 3.04
C SER A 248 -4.00 -16.91 3.16
N ARG A 249 -2.95 -17.74 3.24
CA ARG A 249 -1.54 -17.30 3.26
C ARG A 249 -1.13 -16.44 4.45
N VAL A 250 -1.78 -16.62 5.60
CA VAL A 250 -1.38 -15.95 6.85
C VAL A 250 -0.28 -16.79 7.52
N PRO A 251 0.95 -16.26 7.69
CA PRO A 251 2.01 -16.96 8.39
C PRO A 251 1.72 -17.01 9.88
N VAL A 252 1.97 -18.17 10.48
CA VAL A 252 1.84 -18.38 11.92
C VAL A 252 3.17 -18.97 12.44
N LEU A 253 3.75 -18.29 13.43
CA LEU A 253 4.94 -18.69 14.15
C LEU A 253 4.57 -19.09 15.58
N GLN A 254 5.00 -20.26 16.02
CA GLN A 254 4.78 -20.80 17.36
C GLN A 254 6.07 -20.65 18.17
N ARG A 255 6.00 -19.92 19.28
CA ARG A 255 7.10 -19.71 20.23
C ARG A 255 6.63 -20.11 21.63
N GLY A 256 6.86 -21.37 22.00
CA GLY A 256 6.34 -21.93 23.25
C GLY A 256 4.81 -21.81 23.33
N ALA A 257 4.31 -21.11 24.35
CA ALA A 257 2.89 -20.82 24.53
C ALA A 257 2.38 -19.59 23.75
N ALA A 258 3.26 -18.83 23.09
CA ALA A 258 2.87 -17.73 22.21
C ALA A 258 2.65 -18.22 20.78
N THR A 259 1.57 -17.78 20.18
CA THR A 259 1.35 -17.87 18.74
C THR A 259 1.45 -16.47 18.14
N ILE A 260 2.34 -16.27 17.19
CA ILE A 260 2.64 -14.99 16.56
C ILE A 260 2.13 -15.04 15.12
N ILE A 261 1.37 -14.03 14.73
CA ILE A 261 0.91 -13.79 13.36
C ILE A 261 1.59 -12.52 12.87
N PRO A 262 2.69 -12.62 12.12
CA PRO A 262 3.33 -11.49 11.46
C PRO A 262 2.35 -10.80 10.51
N LEU A 263 2.23 -9.48 10.63
CA LEU A 263 1.44 -8.65 9.70
C LEU A 263 2.33 -8.04 8.62
N GLY A 264 3.60 -7.76 8.93
CA GLY A 264 4.58 -7.28 7.97
C GLY A 264 5.83 -6.68 8.60
N ALA A 265 6.78 -6.33 7.74
CA ALA A 265 8.06 -5.73 8.06
C ALA A 265 8.43 -4.67 7.01
N GLN A 266 8.99 -3.54 7.44
CA GLN A 266 9.25 -2.40 6.57
C GLN A 266 10.43 -2.60 5.59
N GLY A 267 11.40 -3.43 5.94
CA GLY A 267 12.59 -3.70 5.12
C GLY A 267 13.66 -2.61 5.15
N ALA A 268 14.86 -2.99 4.71
CA ALA A 268 16.06 -2.16 4.79
C ALA A 268 16.18 -1.07 3.69
N ALA A 269 15.50 -1.22 2.55
CA ALA A 269 15.64 -0.33 1.40
C ALA A 269 14.77 0.92 1.51
N LEU A 270 15.41 2.09 1.62
CA LEU A 270 14.80 3.39 1.89
C LEU A 270 13.70 3.77 0.88
N GLU A 271 13.88 3.37 -0.38
CA GLU A 271 12.97 3.67 -1.48
C GLU A 271 11.60 2.96 -1.39
N TYR A 272 11.47 1.94 -0.53
CA TYR A 272 10.20 1.23 -0.28
C TYR A 272 9.60 1.53 1.10
N GLN A 273 10.39 2.14 1.99
CA GLN A 273 10.06 2.25 3.40
C GLN A 273 8.79 3.05 3.70
N ALA A 274 8.46 4.06 2.90
CA ALA A 274 7.26 4.86 3.11
C ALA A 274 5.99 4.07 2.74
N ASP A 275 5.96 3.52 1.53
CA ASP A 275 4.80 2.79 1.01
C ASP A 275 4.50 1.55 1.87
N VAL A 276 5.52 0.73 2.21
CA VAL A 276 5.34 -0.45 3.07
C VAL A 276 4.90 -0.07 4.48
N ARG A 277 5.40 1.05 5.02
CA ARG A 277 5.00 1.54 6.34
C ARG A 277 3.53 1.94 6.34
N ASP A 278 3.06 2.63 5.31
CA ASP A 278 1.67 3.05 5.19
C ASP A 278 0.73 1.84 5.08
N GLU A 279 1.06 0.86 4.22
CA GLU A 279 0.32 -0.40 4.11
C GLU A 279 0.27 -1.17 5.46
N LEU A 280 1.40 -1.25 6.16
CA LEU A 280 1.50 -1.95 7.45
C LEU A 280 0.64 -1.28 8.53
N VAL A 281 0.64 0.05 8.57
CA VAL A 281 -0.17 0.87 9.49
C VAL A 281 -1.65 0.71 9.17
N GLU A 282 -2.02 0.73 7.90
CA GLU A 282 -3.39 0.54 7.45
C GLU A 282 -3.92 -0.84 7.85
N LEU A 283 -3.20 -1.92 7.49
CA LEU A 283 -3.60 -3.28 7.84
C LEU A 283 -3.74 -3.44 9.36
N SER A 284 -2.78 -2.91 10.12
CA SER A 284 -2.79 -2.99 11.57
C SER A 284 -3.94 -2.20 12.21
N ASN A 285 -4.33 -1.07 11.61
CA ASN A 285 -5.49 -0.32 12.05
C ASN A 285 -6.80 -1.06 11.75
N SER A 286 -6.92 -1.68 10.58
CA SER A 286 -8.07 -2.50 10.21
C SER A 286 -8.24 -3.70 11.14
N VAL A 287 -7.15 -4.42 11.44
CA VAL A 287 -7.13 -5.50 12.43
C VAL A 287 -7.48 -4.99 13.83
N ARG A 288 -6.90 -3.85 14.24
CA ARG A 288 -7.21 -3.20 15.52
C ARG A 288 -8.69 -2.90 15.66
N TRP A 289 -9.32 -2.31 14.64
CA TRP A 289 -10.76 -1.98 14.66
C TRP A 289 -11.62 -3.25 14.74
N ALA A 290 -11.25 -4.31 14.02
CA ALA A 290 -11.94 -5.59 14.13
C ALA A 290 -11.85 -6.17 15.55
N LEU A 291 -10.69 -6.08 16.20
CA LEU A 291 -10.49 -6.50 17.59
C LEU A 291 -11.27 -5.61 18.58
N GLU A 292 -11.28 -4.29 18.37
CA GLU A 292 -12.05 -3.35 19.20
C GLU A 292 -13.56 -3.63 19.10
N HIS A 293 -14.05 -3.94 17.90
CA HIS A 293 -15.45 -4.34 17.70
C HIS A 293 -15.78 -5.68 18.37
N ARG A 294 -14.86 -6.66 18.30
CA ARG A 294 -15.05 -8.00 18.83
C ARG A 294 -14.93 -8.08 20.35
N ALA A 295 -13.85 -7.53 20.91
CA ALA A 295 -13.41 -7.76 22.28
C ALA A 295 -13.51 -6.50 23.17
N GLY A 296 -14.05 -5.41 22.63
CA GLY A 296 -14.19 -4.14 23.33
C GLY A 296 -12.89 -3.33 23.36
N SER A 297 -12.82 -2.40 24.31
CA SER A 297 -11.74 -1.41 24.36
C SER A 297 -10.35 -2.04 24.54
N ARG A 298 -9.41 -1.55 23.73
CA ARG A 298 -7.99 -1.86 23.83
C ARG A 298 -7.41 -1.40 25.18
N VAL A 299 -6.60 -2.26 25.80
CA VAL A 299 -5.75 -1.90 26.94
C VAL A 299 -4.31 -1.76 26.46
N SER A 300 -3.71 -0.58 26.57
CA SER A 300 -2.28 -0.39 26.26
C SER A 300 -1.42 -1.07 27.32
N LEU A 301 -0.39 -1.80 26.91
CA LEU A 301 0.67 -2.25 27.79
C LEU A 301 1.77 -1.18 27.83
N ASP A 302 2.10 -0.72 29.03
CA ASP A 302 3.27 0.12 29.22
C ASP A 302 4.53 -0.75 29.16
N LEU A 303 5.43 -0.41 28.23
CA LEU A 303 6.70 -1.09 28.00
C LEU A 303 7.89 -0.26 28.52
N ALA A 304 7.71 1.02 28.82
CA ALA A 304 8.79 1.89 29.29
C ALA A 304 9.19 1.56 30.73
N ASP A 305 8.22 1.16 31.55
CA ASP A 305 8.40 0.74 32.93
C ASP A 305 8.60 -0.79 33.06
N ALA A 306 8.99 -1.47 31.97
CA ALA A 306 9.22 -2.91 32.02
C ALA A 306 10.37 -3.21 33.00
N PRO A 307 10.17 -4.14 33.96
CA PRO A 307 11.21 -4.50 34.91
C PRO A 307 12.43 -5.07 34.17
N PRO A 308 13.65 -4.87 34.73
CA PRO A 308 14.89 -5.28 34.08
C PRO A 308 14.86 -6.75 33.66
N SER A 309 15.63 -7.08 32.62
CA SER A 309 15.64 -8.33 31.82
C SER A 309 15.75 -9.67 32.57
N GLY A 310 15.76 -9.67 33.91
CA GLY A 310 15.72 -10.86 34.76
C GLY A 310 14.32 -11.30 35.23
N GLU A 311 13.28 -10.46 35.12
CA GLU A 311 11.91 -10.88 35.43
C GLU A 311 11.24 -11.56 34.22
N ARG A 312 10.68 -12.75 34.44
CA ARG A 312 9.96 -13.53 33.42
C ARG A 312 8.56 -12.96 33.15
N SER A 313 8.45 -11.66 32.92
CA SER A 313 7.20 -11.01 32.55
C SER A 313 7.10 -10.85 31.04
N TYR A 314 5.88 -10.96 30.49
CA TYR A 314 5.64 -10.79 29.06
C TYR A 314 6.05 -9.39 28.57
N ARG A 315 5.86 -8.34 29.39
CA ARG A 315 6.28 -6.97 29.06
C ARG A 315 7.79 -6.84 28.93
N SER A 316 8.55 -7.44 29.85
CA SER A 316 10.01 -7.45 29.79
C SER A 316 10.52 -8.18 28.54
N GLN A 317 9.90 -9.31 28.18
CA GLN A 317 10.28 -10.04 26.97
C GLN A 317 9.90 -9.29 25.68
N LEU A 318 8.75 -8.60 25.65
CA LEU A 318 8.41 -7.69 24.56
C LEU A 318 9.44 -6.56 24.41
N ALA A 319 9.83 -5.93 25.51
CA ALA A 319 10.83 -4.85 25.49
C ALA A 319 12.20 -5.35 25.02
N VAL A 320 12.64 -6.53 25.49
CA VAL A 320 13.88 -7.19 25.03
C VAL A 320 13.80 -7.55 23.53
N ALA A 321 12.64 -7.96 23.04
CA ALA A 321 12.39 -8.21 21.63
C ALA A 321 12.24 -6.93 20.78
N GLY A 322 12.43 -5.75 21.36
CA GLY A 322 12.38 -4.47 20.65
C GLY A 322 10.97 -3.92 20.40
N ALA A 323 9.96 -4.40 21.12
CA ALA A 323 8.61 -3.84 21.06
C ALA A 323 8.59 -2.41 21.60
N THR A 324 8.01 -1.49 20.84
CA THR A 324 7.84 -0.09 21.20
C THR A 324 6.41 0.22 21.62
N ARG A 325 5.43 -0.53 21.11
CA ARG A 325 4.01 -0.40 21.48
C ARG A 325 3.35 -1.77 21.53
N ALA A 326 2.45 -1.97 22.49
CA ALA A 326 1.60 -3.16 22.56
C ALA A 326 0.19 -2.81 23.05
N GLY A 327 -0.83 -3.28 22.31
CA GLY A 327 -2.24 -3.13 22.66
C GLY A 327 -2.89 -4.49 22.87
N VAL A 328 -3.64 -4.66 23.97
CA VAL A 328 -4.19 -5.94 24.41
C VAL A 328 -5.71 -5.94 24.33
N TRP A 329 -6.24 -7.06 23.86
CA TRP A 329 -7.64 -7.46 23.92
C TRP A 329 -7.76 -8.83 24.57
N ARG A 330 -8.86 -9.08 25.26
CA ARG A 330 -9.15 -10.38 25.91
C ARG A 330 -10.49 -10.91 25.37
N PRO A 331 -10.51 -11.43 24.13
CA PRO A 331 -11.73 -11.97 23.55
C PRO A 331 -12.22 -13.23 24.29
N GLU A 332 -11.32 -13.95 24.97
CA GLU A 332 -11.63 -15.17 25.72
C GLU A 332 -11.00 -15.11 27.13
N PRO A 333 -11.56 -15.81 28.14
CA PRO A 333 -11.00 -15.81 29.49
C PRO A 333 -9.55 -16.32 29.57
N GLY A 334 -9.20 -17.32 28.76
CA GLY A 334 -7.91 -18.00 28.82
C GLY A 334 -6.82 -17.42 27.91
N LEU A 335 -7.19 -16.65 26.88
CA LEU A 335 -6.27 -16.13 25.87
C LEU A 335 -6.47 -14.62 25.65
N ALA A 336 -5.35 -13.94 25.43
CA ALA A 336 -5.30 -12.55 25.03
C ALA A 336 -4.72 -12.43 23.63
N VAL A 337 -5.22 -11.45 22.88
CA VAL A 337 -4.66 -11.03 21.59
C VAL A 337 -3.94 -9.71 21.81
N VAL A 338 -2.70 -9.60 21.35
CA VAL A 338 -1.85 -8.44 21.52
C VAL A 338 -1.36 -7.97 20.17
N LEU A 339 -1.70 -6.75 19.76
CA LEU A 339 -1.06 -6.11 18.60
C LEU A 339 0.24 -5.48 19.07
N VAL A 340 1.36 -5.97 18.55
CA VAL A 340 2.71 -5.56 18.90
C VAL A 340 3.33 -4.82 17.72
N VAL A 341 3.90 -3.66 18.01
CA VAL A 341 4.72 -2.88 17.09
C VAL A 341 6.13 -2.85 17.65
N SER A 342 7.10 -3.24 16.83
CA SER A 342 8.50 -3.35 17.23
C SER A 342 9.42 -2.62 16.25
N GLY A 343 10.62 -2.28 16.73
CA GLY A 343 11.66 -1.64 15.94
C GLY A 343 11.48 -0.13 15.77
N ASP A 344 12.34 0.43 14.93
CA ASP A 344 12.43 1.85 14.60
C ASP A 344 12.07 2.07 13.11
N PRO A 345 11.02 2.85 12.81
CA PRO A 345 10.60 3.17 11.45
C PRO A 345 11.67 3.91 10.64
N ASP A 346 12.47 4.76 11.29
CA ASP A 346 13.50 5.56 10.62
C ASP A 346 14.77 4.73 10.36
N ALA A 347 14.93 3.61 11.07
CA ALA A 347 15.99 2.63 10.83
C ALA A 347 15.57 1.48 9.88
N GLY A 348 14.33 1.47 9.38
CA GLY A 348 13.81 0.39 8.51
C GLY A 348 13.58 -0.93 9.22
N THR A 349 13.45 -0.92 10.55
CA THR A 349 13.29 -2.15 11.37
C THR A 349 11.87 -2.32 11.89
N LEU A 350 10.93 -1.48 11.44
CA LEU A 350 9.54 -1.52 11.89
C LEU A 350 8.88 -2.84 11.49
N THR A 351 8.27 -3.51 12.45
CA THR A 351 7.48 -4.73 12.27
C THR A 351 6.19 -4.67 13.08
N HIS A 352 5.12 -5.24 12.53
CA HIS A 352 3.84 -5.36 13.23
C HIS A 352 3.43 -6.83 13.27
N ALA A 353 2.92 -7.29 14.41
CA ALA A 353 2.44 -8.65 14.59
C ALA A 353 1.29 -8.74 15.60
N LEU A 354 0.45 -9.76 15.46
CA LEU A 354 -0.47 -10.18 16.52
C LEU A 354 0.16 -11.31 17.33
N HIS A 355 0.14 -11.21 18.64
CA HIS A 355 0.49 -12.30 19.54
C HIS A 355 -0.79 -12.82 20.20
N ILE A 356 -1.03 -14.12 20.11
CA ILE A 356 -2.05 -14.82 20.88
C ILE A 356 -1.32 -15.54 22.01
N VAL A 357 -1.61 -15.14 23.24
CA VAL A 357 -0.88 -15.56 24.43
C VAL A 357 -1.83 -15.90 25.57
N PRO A 358 -1.41 -16.68 26.58
CA PRO A 358 -2.21 -16.89 27.78
C PRO A 358 -2.62 -15.57 28.45
N SER A 359 -3.89 -15.42 28.83
CA SER A 359 -4.39 -14.20 29.49
C SER A 359 -3.62 -13.83 30.76
N GLY A 360 -3.10 -14.84 31.48
CA GLY A 360 -2.28 -14.64 32.68
C GLY A 360 -0.98 -13.87 32.42
N TRP A 361 -0.43 -13.94 31.19
CA TRP A 361 0.78 -13.21 30.81
C TRP A 361 0.57 -11.69 30.74
N VAL A 362 -0.67 -11.25 30.50
CA VAL A 362 -1.02 -9.84 30.34
C VAL A 362 -1.86 -9.29 31.49
N ALA A 363 -2.26 -10.11 32.47
CA ALA A 363 -3.24 -9.75 33.50
C ALA A 363 -2.71 -8.79 34.58
N SER A 364 -1.41 -8.78 34.87
CA SER A 364 -0.71 -7.77 35.71
C SER A 364 0.79 -8.11 35.77
N PRO A 365 1.69 -7.18 36.18
CA PRO A 365 3.12 -7.48 36.40
C PRO A 365 3.34 -8.63 37.38
N ASP A 366 2.47 -8.74 38.39
CA ASP A 366 2.52 -9.76 39.45
C ASP A 366 1.63 -10.98 39.17
N ALA A 367 0.95 -11.03 38.01
CA ALA A 367 -0.10 -12.03 37.76
C ALA A 367 0.43 -13.45 37.48
N LEU A 368 1.74 -13.62 37.35
CA LEU A 368 2.36 -14.94 37.36
C LEU A 368 2.48 -15.41 38.82
N GLU A 369 1.34 -15.78 39.41
CA GLU A 369 1.28 -16.39 40.76
C GLU A 369 2.09 -17.70 40.86
N ARG A 370 2.49 -18.27 39.71
CA ARG A 370 3.35 -19.44 39.61
C ARG A 370 4.48 -19.21 38.62
N PRO A 371 5.69 -19.73 38.90
CA PRO A 371 6.76 -19.80 37.91
C PRO A 371 6.21 -20.46 36.64
N LEU A 372 6.45 -19.83 35.49
CA LEU A 372 6.15 -20.47 34.22
C LEU A 372 7.06 -21.69 34.04
N ASP A 373 6.45 -22.82 33.69
CA ASP A 373 7.17 -24.07 33.40
C ASP A 373 8.10 -23.92 32.19
N GLU A 374 7.78 -22.98 31.28
CA GLU A 374 8.56 -22.65 30.09
C GLU A 374 8.93 -21.15 30.06
N PRO A 375 10.11 -20.79 29.53
CA PRO A 375 10.46 -19.39 29.31
C PRO A 375 9.51 -18.73 28.30
N ILE A 376 9.16 -17.46 28.53
CA ILE A 376 8.44 -16.65 27.54
C ILE A 376 9.44 -16.28 26.45
N ASP A 377 9.27 -16.85 25.26
CA ASP A 377 9.96 -16.42 24.04
C ASP A 377 8.92 -15.81 23.09
N VAL A 378 9.10 -14.54 22.77
CA VAL A 378 8.27 -13.78 21.83
C VAL A 378 9.11 -13.07 20.77
N ALA A 379 10.40 -13.41 20.69
CA ALA A 379 11.29 -12.86 19.68
C ALA A 379 10.98 -13.52 18.33
N TRP A 380 10.85 -12.68 17.32
CA TRP A 380 10.70 -13.12 15.93
C TRP A 380 11.28 -12.07 15.00
N SER A 381 11.55 -12.47 13.76
CA SER A 381 11.98 -11.60 12.68
C SER A 381 11.30 -12.00 11.38
N TRP A 382 11.28 -11.10 10.40
CA TRP A 382 10.78 -11.45 9.07
C TRP A 382 11.58 -12.60 8.42
N ALA A 383 12.85 -12.78 8.79
CA ALA A 383 13.65 -13.91 8.35
C ALA A 383 13.10 -15.27 8.83
N ASP A 384 12.41 -15.32 9.98
CA ASP A 384 11.70 -16.51 10.43
C ASP A 384 10.53 -16.84 9.49
N VAL A 385 9.83 -15.81 9.00
CA VAL A 385 8.73 -15.96 8.03
C VAL A 385 9.27 -16.44 6.69
N VAL A 386 10.40 -15.89 6.23
CA VAL A 386 11.06 -16.32 4.99
C VAL A 386 11.53 -17.78 5.09
N SER A 387 12.12 -18.14 6.23
CA SER A 387 12.55 -19.51 6.50
C SER A 387 11.35 -20.47 6.55
N LEU A 388 10.25 -20.04 7.16
CA LEU A 388 9.01 -20.81 7.22
C LEU A 388 8.43 -21.00 5.79
N ALA A 389 8.40 -19.95 4.97
CA ALA A 389 7.89 -20.00 3.61
C ALA A 389 8.70 -20.88 2.66
N SER A 390 10.00 -21.02 2.91
CA SER A 390 10.86 -21.95 2.16
C SER A 390 10.48 -23.43 2.36
N SER A 391 9.61 -23.74 3.34
CA SER A 391 9.11 -25.09 3.61
C SER A 391 7.69 -25.36 3.11
N TRP A 392 7.06 -24.39 2.43
CA TRP A 392 5.67 -24.45 1.98
C TRP A 392 5.48 -25.18 0.64
#